data_AF-A0A2A2Q592-F1
#
_entry.id   AF-A0A2A2Q592-F1
#
_cell.length_a   1.000
_cell.length_b   1.000
_cell.length_c   1.000
_cell.angle_alpha   90.00
_cell.angle_beta   90.00
_cell.angle_gamma   90.00
#
_symmetry.space_group_name_H-M   'P 1'
#
loop_
_entity.id
_entity.type
_entity.pdbx_description
1 polymer ?
#
loop_
_entity_poly.entity_id
_entity_poly.type
_entity_poly.pdbx_seq_one_letter_code
_entity_poly.pdbx_strand_id
1 'polypeptide(L)'
;MKSHSIFLAAVAGFTFVSNAGVVPVTGITGHDGGNWPNSLGHLTDMVNATNLGWATSDHSPGINTSAALNNPALWFNNSGTWQTEWLANSRLNPATSANSKIGWVVMDFGSVKPDLENMYLWNCRHNANNKEDTRNFNIYYSSGVGINALQARPNSKTNVGDYNFSSGDWTRFGATSTLSSPSSLFGPNAVIDLQRISARYIGIEILTAENGTGAITDRVGLAQVEFTQAVADNDPPTLPAAAIVDDKSGGPVDVNTKVTYTLTFSEDINAATVNPGDFSNSGTSAITIGAITETSPGVFTIEVTPTTIGTLRLQIPTTASIADPAGNQLVSSPAIQDVETLAVNPDSTAPTLTSIADDQGGGTVEAGSIVIYTVTFNEDIDAGTVNSADFSNAGTSAITFGPITETSPGVFTVQVTPTDEGTLRLQIPA
;
A
#
# COMPACT_ATOMS: atom_id res chain seq x y z
N MET A 1 -40.60 -5.27 17.80
CA MET A 1 -39.55 -4.34 17.36
C MET A 1 -38.21 -4.88 17.85
N LYS A 2 -37.53 -5.67 17.01
CA LYS A 2 -36.19 -6.18 17.32
C LYS A 2 -35.18 -5.09 16.96
N SER A 3 -34.46 -4.62 17.98
CA SER A 3 -33.36 -3.65 17.85
C SER A 3 -32.28 -4.24 16.95
N HIS A 4 -32.10 -3.68 15.76
CA HIS A 4 -30.96 -4.00 14.90
C HIS A 4 -29.78 -3.15 15.38
N SER A 5 -28.92 -3.75 16.18
CA SER A 5 -27.64 -3.15 16.56
C SER A 5 -26.70 -3.26 15.36
N ILE A 6 -26.60 -2.19 14.57
CA ILE A 6 -25.57 -2.04 13.55
C ILE A 6 -24.24 -1.84 14.29
N PHE A 7 -23.41 -2.88 14.35
CA PHE A 7 -22.02 -2.73 14.76
C PHE A 7 -21.25 -2.09 13.61
N LEU A 8 -20.99 -0.79 13.74
CA LEU A 8 -20.03 -0.08 12.90
C LEU A 8 -18.63 -0.56 13.32
N ALA A 9 -18.04 -1.48 12.56
CA ALA A 9 -16.65 -1.87 12.75
C ALA A 9 -15.77 -0.63 12.54
N ALA A 10 -15.15 -0.15 13.62
CA ALA A 10 -14.19 0.94 13.55
C ALA A 10 -12.97 0.45 12.77
N VAL A 11 -12.83 0.90 11.51
CA VAL A 11 -11.61 0.71 10.72
C VAL A 11 -10.54 1.60 11.35
N ALA A 12 -9.75 1.03 12.26
CA ALA A 12 -8.51 1.66 12.68
C ALA A 12 -7.55 1.60 11.49
N GLY A 13 -7.25 2.77 10.91
CA GLY A 13 -6.21 2.86 9.89
C GLY A 13 -4.87 2.50 10.51
N PHE A 14 -4.39 1.28 10.27
CA PHE A 14 -3.02 0.90 10.60
C PHE A 14 -2.10 1.43 9.50
N THR A 15 -1.19 2.33 9.87
CA THR A 15 -0.08 2.72 9.00
C THR A 15 1.07 1.76 9.23
N PHE A 16 1.25 0.81 8.32
CA PHE A 16 2.43 -0.06 8.29
C PHE A 16 3.58 0.73 7.67
N VAL A 17 4.69 0.88 8.39
CA VAL A 17 5.89 1.57 7.91
C VAL A 17 7.03 0.57 7.93
N SER A 18 7.64 0.32 6.77
CA SER A 18 8.84 -0.51 6.66
C SER A 18 9.94 0.03 7.57
N ASN A 19 10.59 -0.85 8.33
CA ASN A 19 11.62 -0.45 9.30
C ASN A 19 12.90 -0.06 8.54
N ALA A 20 13.24 1.22 8.48
CA ALA A 20 14.49 1.69 7.86
C ALA A 20 15.63 1.71 8.89
N GLY A 21 16.77 1.11 8.58
CA GLY A 21 17.96 1.08 9.45
C GLY A 21 18.96 2.16 9.06
N VAL A 22 19.51 2.89 10.04
CA VAL A 22 20.58 3.90 9.77
C VAL A 22 21.88 3.20 9.34
N VAL A 23 22.48 3.69 8.26
CA VAL A 23 23.72 3.15 7.67
C VAL A 23 24.91 3.97 8.15
N PRO A 24 25.88 3.38 8.86
CA PRO A 24 27.04 4.11 9.34
C PRO A 24 27.98 4.48 8.19
N VAL A 25 28.37 5.75 8.13
CA VAL A 25 29.49 6.22 7.31
C VAL A 25 30.79 5.94 8.06
N THR A 26 31.66 5.13 7.48
CA THR A 26 32.91 4.67 8.11
C THR A 26 34.12 5.56 7.78
N GLY A 27 34.02 6.34 6.70
CA GLY A 27 35.04 7.28 6.28
C GLY A 27 34.42 8.45 5.53
N ILE A 28 35.05 9.61 5.61
CA ILE A 28 34.64 10.80 4.87
C ILE A 28 35.87 11.57 4.42
N THR A 29 35.82 12.07 3.19
CA THR A 29 36.87 12.90 2.58
C THR A 29 36.23 13.94 1.68
N GLY A 30 36.94 15.00 1.36
CA GLY A 30 36.31 16.14 0.72
C GLY A 30 37.22 17.33 0.56
N HIS A 31 36.64 18.34 -0.08
CA HIS A 31 37.14 19.69 -0.16
C HIS A 31 37.37 20.25 1.24
N ASP A 32 38.58 20.74 1.50
CA ASP A 32 38.91 21.55 2.69
C ASP A 32 38.35 20.99 4.02
N GLY A 33 38.98 19.92 4.48
CA GLY A 33 38.55 19.22 5.69
C GLY A 33 39.01 19.91 6.97
N GLY A 34 38.57 21.14 7.27
CA GLY A 34 38.68 21.77 8.60
C GLY A 34 39.27 23.19 8.64
N ASN A 35 38.65 24.08 9.42
CA ASN A 35 39.04 25.50 9.57
C ASN A 35 40.35 25.71 10.39
N TRP A 36 40.84 24.67 11.09
CA TRP A 36 42.04 24.73 11.93
C TRP A 36 42.75 23.36 12.07
N PRO A 37 44.09 23.28 12.25
CA PRO A 37 44.84 22.04 11.99
C PRO A 37 44.59 20.85 12.93
N ASN A 38 43.91 21.00 14.08
CA ASN A 38 43.93 19.94 15.10
C ASN A 38 42.57 19.43 15.67
N SER A 39 41.39 19.97 15.32
CA SER A 39 40.12 19.36 15.81
C SER A 39 38.79 19.96 15.32
N LEU A 40 38.74 21.19 14.78
CA LEU A 40 37.47 21.93 14.70
C LEU A 40 36.91 22.06 13.27
N GLY A 41 35.61 21.79 13.11
CA GLY A 41 34.85 21.97 11.88
C GLY A 41 35.28 21.03 10.75
N HIS A 42 35.63 19.79 11.11
CA HIS A 42 36.13 18.76 10.20
C HIS A 42 35.00 18.08 9.44
N LEU A 43 35.34 17.46 8.30
CA LEU A 43 34.40 16.60 7.56
C LEU A 43 33.81 15.49 8.45
N THR A 44 34.58 14.95 9.40
CA THR A 44 34.11 13.93 10.35
C THR A 44 32.95 14.41 11.21
N ASP A 45 32.80 15.72 11.42
CA ASP A 45 31.68 16.28 12.18
C ASP A 45 30.34 16.07 11.46
N MET A 46 30.34 15.86 10.14
CA MET A 46 29.12 15.59 9.37
C MET A 46 28.55 14.17 9.57
N VAL A 47 29.34 13.26 10.11
CA VAL A 47 29.04 11.81 10.14
C VAL A 47 29.27 11.20 11.52
N ASN A 48 29.70 11.99 12.49
CA ASN A 48 29.92 11.52 13.85
C ASN A 48 28.56 11.28 14.49
N ALA A 49 28.26 10.05 14.91
CA ALA A 49 26.98 9.66 15.51
C ALA A 49 27.20 9.18 16.96
N THR A 50 27.78 10.03 17.81
CA THR A 50 28.05 9.59 19.20
C THR A 50 26.77 9.43 20.04
N ASN A 51 25.61 9.94 19.60
CA ASN A 51 24.34 9.86 20.34
C ASN A 51 24.45 10.42 21.79
N LEU A 52 25.45 11.25 22.10
CA LEU A 52 25.72 11.72 23.46
C LEU A 52 24.95 13.01 23.84
N GLY A 53 24.24 13.64 22.90
CA GLY A 53 23.29 14.73 23.15
C GLY A 53 23.87 16.07 23.63
N TRP A 54 25.13 16.14 24.05
CA TRP A 54 25.77 17.38 24.53
C TRP A 54 27.20 17.49 23.96
N ALA A 55 27.47 18.57 23.24
CA ALA A 55 28.80 18.87 22.71
C ALA A 55 29.80 19.09 23.86
N THR A 56 30.90 18.34 23.89
CA THR A 56 32.15 18.89 24.42
C THR A 56 32.71 19.79 23.34
N SER A 57 33.31 20.93 23.71
CA SER A 57 33.48 22.15 22.89
C SER A 57 34.15 22.04 21.50
N ASP A 58 34.58 20.85 21.08
CA ASP A 58 35.52 20.66 19.98
C ASP A 58 35.07 19.66 18.90
N HIS A 59 33.92 18.96 19.02
CA HIS A 59 33.42 18.03 17.99
C HIS A 59 31.88 18.05 17.91
N SER A 60 31.32 17.72 16.73
CA SER A 60 29.88 17.51 16.58
C SER A 60 29.39 16.39 17.51
N PRO A 61 28.33 16.60 18.30
CA PRO A 61 27.71 15.53 19.08
C PRO A 61 26.99 14.49 18.20
N GLY A 62 26.82 14.80 16.91
CA GLY A 62 26.04 14.01 15.97
C GLY A 62 24.54 14.24 16.08
N ILE A 63 23.81 13.51 15.26
CA ILE A 63 22.34 13.46 15.33
C ILE A 63 21.91 12.51 16.43
N ASN A 64 20.95 12.94 17.24
CA ASN A 64 20.20 12.01 18.06
C ASN A 64 19.08 11.38 17.22
N THR A 65 19.31 10.14 16.77
CA THR A 65 18.31 9.32 16.05
C THR A 65 17.50 8.39 16.98
N SER A 66 17.87 8.34 18.27
CA SER A 66 17.29 7.41 19.26
C SER A 66 15.85 7.72 19.67
N ALA A 67 15.39 8.96 19.46
CA ALA A 67 14.03 9.37 19.82
C ALA A 67 12.96 8.82 18.86
N ALA A 68 13.30 8.52 17.61
CA ALA A 68 12.44 7.84 16.63
C ALA A 68 13.23 7.47 15.36
N LEU A 69 13.75 6.25 15.29
CA LEU A 69 14.51 5.76 14.12
C LEU A 69 13.69 5.83 12.82
N ASN A 70 12.36 5.68 12.94
CA ASN A 70 11.39 5.69 11.84
C ASN A 70 10.74 7.06 11.58
N ASN A 71 11.12 8.11 12.32
CA ASN A 71 10.59 9.46 12.10
C ASN A 71 11.72 10.49 12.02
N PRO A 72 12.31 10.70 10.82
CA PRO A 72 13.41 11.63 10.62
C PRO A 72 13.05 13.09 10.91
N ALA A 73 11.75 13.45 10.99
CA ALA A 73 11.34 14.78 11.42
C ALA A 73 11.63 15.05 12.91
N LEU A 74 11.81 13.99 13.71
CA LEU A 74 12.17 14.10 15.14
C LEU A 74 13.68 14.01 15.38
N TRP A 75 14.47 13.76 14.34
CA TRP A 75 15.92 13.70 14.48
C TRP A 75 16.46 15.09 14.81
N PHE A 76 17.25 15.14 15.88
CA PHE A 76 17.68 16.38 16.50
C PHE A 76 19.16 16.63 16.21
N ASN A 77 19.46 17.82 15.67
CA ASN A 77 20.82 18.31 15.48
C ASN A 77 21.04 19.59 16.30
N ASN A 78 21.93 19.51 17.31
CA ASN A 78 22.33 20.65 18.13
C ASN A 78 23.69 21.25 17.72
N SER A 79 24.20 20.93 16.53
CA SER A 79 25.30 21.70 15.95
C SER A 79 24.80 23.14 15.81
N GLY A 80 25.49 24.06 16.47
CA GLY A 80 25.13 25.48 16.50
C GLY A 80 26.36 26.37 16.49
N THR A 81 27.55 25.78 16.34
CA THR A 81 28.82 26.47 16.29
C THR A 81 29.63 25.96 15.11
N TRP A 82 30.43 26.83 14.52
CA TRP A 82 31.26 26.51 13.35
C TRP A 82 32.28 25.40 13.63
N GLN A 83 32.58 25.12 14.90
CA GLN A 83 33.45 24.03 15.34
C GLN A 83 32.82 22.64 15.23
N THR A 84 31.48 22.57 15.21
CA THR A 84 30.69 21.34 15.24
C THR A 84 30.07 20.99 13.89
N GLU A 85 30.49 21.68 12.84
CA GLU A 85 29.94 21.57 11.49
C GLU A 85 31.09 21.61 10.50
N TRP A 86 30.99 20.87 9.39
CA TRP A 86 32.01 21.00 8.36
C TRP A 86 31.88 22.35 7.66
N LEU A 87 33.00 23.06 7.59
CA LEU A 87 33.16 24.30 6.84
C LEU A 87 34.48 24.31 6.10
N ALA A 88 34.40 24.55 4.79
CA ALA A 88 35.58 24.86 4.00
C ALA A 88 36.14 26.24 4.38
N ASN A 89 37.47 26.35 4.53
CA ASN A 89 38.18 27.63 4.68
C ASN A 89 38.02 28.55 3.48
N SER A 90 38.00 27.97 2.27
CA SER A 90 37.82 28.68 1.00
C SER A 90 37.05 27.81 0.00
N ARG A 91 36.32 28.42 -0.95
CA ARG A 91 35.66 27.65 -2.04
C ARG A 91 36.66 27.28 -3.15
N LEU A 92 36.41 26.18 -3.85
CA LEU A 92 37.06 25.92 -5.15
C LEU A 92 36.71 27.04 -6.14
N ASN A 93 37.63 27.35 -7.05
CA ASN A 93 37.37 28.36 -8.08
C ASN A 93 36.53 27.77 -9.22
N PRO A 94 35.26 28.22 -9.37
CA PRO A 94 34.32 27.65 -10.33
C PRO A 94 34.74 27.89 -11.80
N ALA A 95 35.66 28.83 -12.06
CA ALA A 95 36.20 29.03 -13.40
C ALA A 95 37.18 27.93 -13.84
N THR A 96 37.72 27.15 -12.89
CA THR A 96 38.79 26.18 -13.15
C THR A 96 38.51 24.77 -12.63
N SER A 97 37.57 24.62 -11.68
CA SER A 97 37.14 23.32 -11.18
C SER A 97 36.24 22.59 -12.19
N ALA A 98 36.25 21.27 -12.11
CA ALA A 98 35.34 20.41 -12.86
C ALA A 98 33.88 20.82 -12.58
N ASN A 99 33.07 20.88 -13.64
CA ASN A 99 31.66 21.26 -13.59
C ASN A 99 31.38 22.59 -12.85
N SER A 100 32.39 23.47 -12.75
CA SER A 100 32.30 24.73 -12.02
C SER A 100 31.88 24.57 -10.55
N LYS A 101 32.21 23.44 -9.93
CA LYS A 101 31.89 23.18 -8.53
C LYS A 101 32.68 24.09 -7.59
N ILE A 102 32.11 24.38 -6.44
CA ILE A 102 32.73 25.21 -5.39
C ILE A 102 33.20 24.39 -4.18
N GLY A 103 32.85 23.10 -4.14
CA GLY A 103 33.25 22.16 -3.10
C GLY A 103 32.76 20.75 -3.42
N TRP A 104 33.24 19.76 -2.68
CA TRP A 104 32.83 18.38 -2.84
C TRP A 104 33.08 17.60 -1.55
N VAL A 105 32.31 16.54 -1.31
CA VAL A 105 32.49 15.60 -0.20
C VAL A 105 32.20 14.19 -0.71
N VAL A 106 32.87 13.18 -0.16
CA VAL A 106 32.64 11.75 -0.41
C VAL A 106 32.55 11.01 0.91
N MET A 107 31.43 10.31 1.10
CA MET A 107 31.15 9.41 2.21
C MET A 107 31.47 7.97 1.78
N ASP A 108 32.17 7.21 2.62
CA ASP A 108 32.54 5.79 2.42
C ASP A 108 31.87 4.91 3.48
N PHE A 109 31.05 3.96 3.02
CA PHE A 109 30.41 2.96 3.89
C PHE A 109 31.32 1.76 4.22
N GLY A 110 32.57 1.77 3.73
CA GLY A 110 33.60 0.74 3.93
C GLY A 110 33.42 -0.49 3.04
N SER A 111 32.20 -0.71 2.54
CA SER A 111 31.80 -1.79 1.65
C SER A 111 30.56 -1.36 0.86
N VAL A 112 30.23 -2.06 -0.22
CA VAL A 112 28.97 -1.81 -0.95
C VAL A 112 27.79 -2.13 -0.05
N LYS A 113 26.90 -1.15 0.15
CA LYS A 113 25.61 -1.31 0.84
C LYS A 113 24.50 -1.47 -0.21
N PRO A 114 23.70 -2.54 -0.14
CA PRO A 114 22.52 -2.67 -0.98
C PRO A 114 21.38 -1.79 -0.43
N ASP A 115 20.38 -1.54 -1.26
CA ASP A 115 19.08 -0.99 -0.84
C ASP A 115 19.15 0.31 -0.01
N LEU A 116 20.08 1.21 -0.36
CA LEU A 116 20.13 2.54 0.25
C LEU A 116 18.84 3.28 -0.08
N GLU A 117 18.07 3.61 0.94
CA GLU A 117 16.70 4.10 0.83
C GLU A 117 16.69 5.63 0.81
N ASN A 118 17.22 6.28 1.85
CA ASN A 118 17.22 7.75 1.95
C ASN A 118 18.59 8.31 2.31
N MET A 119 18.90 9.49 1.78
CA MET A 119 19.93 10.40 2.29
C MET A 119 19.26 11.62 2.92
N TYR A 120 19.69 11.96 4.12
CA TYR A 120 19.20 13.10 4.87
C TYR A 120 20.33 14.12 5.02
N LEU A 121 20.07 15.38 4.72
CA LEU A 121 21.09 16.45 4.77
C LEU A 121 20.68 17.60 5.68
N TRP A 122 21.62 18.05 6.51
CA TRP A 122 21.51 19.24 7.33
C TRP A 122 22.48 20.30 6.84
N ASN A 123 21.97 21.51 6.62
CA ASN A 123 22.80 22.66 6.29
C ASN A 123 23.47 23.23 7.56
N CYS A 124 24.49 24.07 7.38
CA CYS A 124 25.17 24.77 8.48
C CYS A 124 24.17 25.56 9.34
N ARG A 125 24.28 25.48 10.67
CA ARG A 125 23.31 26.05 11.62
C ARG A 125 23.89 27.15 12.49
N HIS A 126 25.22 27.27 12.52
CA HIS A 126 25.89 28.25 13.38
C HIS A 126 25.74 29.71 12.92
N ASN A 127 25.36 29.98 11.67
CA ASN A 127 25.32 31.32 11.10
C ASN A 127 23.88 31.76 10.81
N ALA A 128 23.39 32.75 11.57
CA ALA A 128 22.04 33.31 11.38
C ALA A 128 21.82 34.05 10.04
N ASN A 129 22.83 34.12 9.16
CA ASN A 129 22.73 34.77 7.85
C ASN A 129 22.90 33.81 6.66
N ASN A 130 22.98 32.49 6.89
CA ASN A 130 23.04 31.44 5.86
C ASN A 130 24.17 31.60 4.81
N LYS A 131 25.24 32.33 5.12
CA LYS A 131 26.27 32.75 4.12
C LYS A 131 27.15 31.61 3.61
N GLU A 132 27.13 30.50 4.32
CA GLU A 132 28.04 29.36 4.16
C GLU A 132 27.26 28.09 3.82
N ASP A 133 25.95 28.21 3.69
CA ASP A 133 25.02 27.13 3.45
C ASP A 133 25.21 26.59 2.03
N THR A 134 25.28 25.27 1.90
CA THR A 134 25.18 24.62 0.60
C THR A 134 23.79 24.88 0.02
N ARG A 135 23.70 25.27 -1.26
CA ARG A 135 22.41 25.54 -1.92
C ARG A 135 22.12 24.54 -3.03
N ASN A 136 22.86 24.57 -4.13
CA ASN A 136 22.67 23.62 -5.23
C ASN A 136 23.79 22.58 -5.21
N PHE A 137 23.43 21.31 -5.35
CA PHE A 137 24.38 20.21 -5.35
C PHE A 137 23.92 19.06 -6.25
N ASN A 138 24.89 18.28 -6.72
CA ASN A 138 24.66 17.00 -7.39
C ASN A 138 25.07 15.87 -6.45
N ILE A 139 24.39 14.74 -6.58
CA ILE A 139 24.73 13.50 -5.88
C ILE A 139 25.33 12.54 -6.90
N TYR A 140 26.37 11.82 -6.50
CA TYR A 140 26.97 10.73 -7.25
C TYR A 140 27.06 9.50 -6.35
N TYR A 141 27.04 8.31 -6.95
CA TYR A 141 27.25 7.05 -6.25
C TYR A 141 28.17 6.13 -7.04
N SER A 142 28.90 5.25 -6.34
CA SER A 142 29.86 4.33 -6.93
C SER A 142 30.05 3.09 -6.06
N SER A 143 30.36 1.95 -6.68
CA SER A 143 30.79 0.74 -5.97
C SER A 143 32.27 0.80 -5.54
N GLY A 144 33.02 1.74 -6.11
CA GLY A 144 34.46 1.94 -5.91
C GLY A 144 35.32 1.40 -7.04
N VAL A 145 34.74 0.86 -8.10
CA VAL A 145 35.48 0.22 -9.19
C VAL A 145 36.09 1.29 -10.11
N GLY A 146 37.42 1.33 -10.14
CA GLY A 146 38.17 2.17 -11.07
C GLY A 146 38.11 3.68 -10.77
N ILE A 147 37.56 4.09 -9.62
CA ILE A 147 37.53 5.50 -9.23
C ILE A 147 38.96 6.00 -8.94
N ASN A 148 39.22 7.26 -9.27
CA ASN A 148 40.47 7.91 -8.90
C ASN A 148 40.60 7.96 -7.38
N ALA A 149 41.85 7.90 -6.90
CA ALA A 149 42.16 8.01 -5.48
C ALA A 149 41.50 9.25 -4.86
N LEU A 150 40.78 9.04 -3.76
CA LEU A 150 40.15 10.11 -3.00
C LEU A 150 41.25 10.86 -2.23
N GLN A 151 41.67 12.00 -2.76
CA GLN A 151 42.71 12.84 -2.15
C GLN A 151 42.14 13.67 -0.98
N ALA A 152 43.01 14.07 -0.06
CA ALA A 152 42.64 14.91 1.07
C ALA A 152 43.05 16.38 0.86
N ARG A 153 42.10 17.30 1.13
CA ARG A 153 42.27 18.71 1.54
C ARG A 153 42.97 19.68 0.56
N PRO A 154 42.21 20.33 -0.32
CA PRO A 154 42.61 21.60 -0.90
C PRO A 154 42.03 22.82 -0.16
N ASN A 155 42.88 23.74 0.28
CA ASN A 155 42.48 25.03 0.87
C ASN A 155 42.62 26.18 -0.16
N SER A 156 42.42 25.90 -1.45
CA SER A 156 42.84 26.80 -2.53
C SER A 156 41.70 27.20 -3.47
N LYS A 157 41.76 28.44 -3.96
CA LYS A 157 40.94 28.98 -5.06
C LYS A 157 41.43 28.48 -6.43
N THR A 158 41.92 27.25 -6.50
CA THR A 158 42.43 26.64 -7.73
C THR A 158 41.79 25.27 -7.91
N ASN A 159 42.16 24.55 -8.96
CA ASN A 159 41.74 23.17 -9.18
C ASN A 159 42.62 22.14 -8.44
N VAL A 160 43.66 22.58 -7.72
CA VAL A 160 44.49 21.68 -6.91
C VAL A 160 43.58 21.03 -5.87
N GLY A 161 43.51 19.70 -5.86
CA GLY A 161 42.67 18.87 -4.97
C GLY A 161 41.18 18.82 -5.32
N ASP A 162 40.76 19.36 -6.48
CA ASP A 162 39.42 19.12 -7.02
C ASP A 162 39.22 17.62 -7.33
N TYR A 163 38.03 17.10 -7.03
CA TYR A 163 37.67 15.73 -7.34
C TYR A 163 36.67 15.66 -8.49
N ASN A 164 37.06 14.93 -9.53
CA ASN A 164 36.25 14.71 -10.71
C ASN A 164 35.52 13.36 -10.63
N PHE A 165 34.19 13.41 -10.51
CA PHE A 165 33.27 12.26 -10.49
C PHE A 165 33.08 11.59 -11.87
N SER A 166 34.01 11.74 -12.82
CA SER A 166 33.99 11.06 -14.13
C SER A 166 34.93 9.86 -14.21
N SER A 167 35.65 9.54 -13.13
CA SER A 167 36.50 8.34 -13.05
C SER A 167 35.71 7.10 -12.63
N GLY A 168 36.16 5.93 -13.04
CA GLY A 168 35.57 4.66 -12.62
C GLY A 168 34.07 4.54 -12.94
N ASP A 169 33.33 3.98 -11.99
CA ASP A 169 31.91 3.70 -12.07
C ASP A 169 31.03 4.76 -11.38
N TRP A 170 31.53 5.98 -11.17
CA TRP A 170 30.72 7.07 -10.65
C TRP A 170 29.51 7.32 -11.54
N THR A 171 28.33 7.27 -10.94
CA THR A 171 27.05 7.55 -11.60
C THR A 171 26.37 8.72 -10.91
N ARG A 172 25.94 9.72 -11.69
CA ARG A 172 25.16 10.85 -11.15
C ARG A 172 23.76 10.36 -10.78
N PHE A 173 23.33 10.68 -9.56
CA PHE A 173 21.98 10.41 -9.08
C PHE A 173 21.08 11.61 -9.37
N GLY A 174 20.04 11.38 -10.19
CA GLY A 174 19.00 12.37 -10.46
C GLY A 174 19.48 13.69 -11.08
N ALA A 175 18.60 14.69 -11.02
CA ALA A 175 18.91 16.08 -11.38
C ALA A 175 19.58 16.82 -10.22
N THR A 176 20.05 18.05 -10.47
CA THR A 176 20.59 18.92 -9.41
C THR A 176 19.55 19.16 -8.32
N SER A 177 19.93 18.92 -7.08
CA SER A 177 19.10 19.14 -5.90
C SER A 177 19.32 20.53 -5.31
N THR A 178 18.33 21.03 -4.60
CA THR A 178 18.42 22.26 -3.80
C THR A 178 18.29 21.90 -2.32
N LEU A 179 19.22 22.37 -1.50
CA LEU A 179 19.19 22.27 -0.05
C LEU A 179 18.59 23.56 0.53
N SER A 180 17.62 23.42 1.43
CA SER A 180 17.06 24.57 2.16
C SER A 180 18.03 25.05 3.25
N SER A 181 17.93 26.33 3.61
CA SER A 181 18.59 26.86 4.80
C SER A 181 17.89 26.34 6.08
N PRO A 182 18.56 26.29 7.24
CA PRO A 182 17.96 25.85 8.49
C PRO A 182 16.79 26.73 8.92
N SER A 183 15.64 26.10 9.18
CA SER A 183 14.44 26.75 9.75
C SER A 183 14.04 26.21 11.13
N SER A 184 14.63 25.10 11.56
CA SER A 184 14.32 24.40 12.80
C SER A 184 15.52 23.59 13.31
N LEU A 185 15.56 23.31 14.62
CA LEU A 185 16.54 22.39 15.22
C LEU A 185 16.23 20.90 14.95
N PHE A 186 15.01 20.61 14.49
CA PHE A 186 14.53 19.26 14.20
C PHE A 186 14.42 19.03 12.70
N GLY A 187 14.69 17.80 12.30
CA GLY A 187 14.56 17.32 10.94
C GLY A 187 15.66 17.81 10.00
N PRO A 188 15.87 17.09 8.88
CA PRO A 188 16.81 17.48 7.84
C PRO A 188 16.27 18.64 6.99
N ASN A 189 17.20 19.33 6.33
CA ASN A 189 16.92 20.37 5.34
C ASN A 189 16.57 19.80 3.95
N ALA A 190 16.98 18.56 3.69
CA ALA A 190 16.54 17.78 2.54
C ALA A 190 16.48 16.29 2.89
N VAL A 191 15.45 15.62 2.36
CA VAL A 191 15.34 14.16 2.29
C VAL A 191 15.43 13.79 0.82
N ILE A 192 16.39 12.93 0.48
CA ILE A 192 16.59 12.44 -0.88
C ILE A 192 16.28 10.95 -0.88
N ASP A 193 15.21 10.57 -1.57
CA ASP A 193 14.92 9.17 -1.90
C ASP A 193 15.99 8.68 -2.89
N LEU A 194 16.84 7.76 -2.42
CA LEU A 194 17.94 7.16 -3.16
C LEU A 194 17.48 6.01 -4.06
N GLN A 195 16.19 5.69 -4.09
CA GLN A 195 15.60 4.67 -4.98
C GLN A 195 16.28 3.31 -4.86
N ARG A 196 16.71 2.95 -3.64
CA ARG A 196 17.29 1.64 -3.32
C ARG A 196 18.57 1.31 -4.09
N ILE A 197 19.36 2.32 -4.47
CA ILE A 197 20.66 2.09 -5.12
C ILE A 197 21.60 1.25 -4.23
N SER A 198 22.51 0.53 -4.88
CA SER A 198 23.64 -0.12 -4.22
C SER A 198 24.91 0.70 -4.41
N ALA A 199 25.57 1.09 -3.33
CA ALA A 199 26.78 1.92 -3.40
C ALA A 199 27.72 1.67 -2.22
N ARG A 200 29.03 1.84 -2.45
CA ARG A 200 30.02 1.99 -1.38
C ARG A 200 30.25 3.46 -1.05
N TYR A 201 30.27 4.29 -2.09
CA TYR A 201 30.55 5.71 -1.98
C TYR A 201 29.35 6.54 -2.40
N ILE A 202 29.06 7.59 -1.62
CA ILE A 202 28.17 8.68 -2.01
C ILE A 202 29.00 9.95 -2.08
N GLY A 203 28.97 10.61 -3.23
CA GLY A 203 29.63 11.88 -3.50
C GLY A 203 28.62 13.02 -3.56
N ILE A 204 28.94 14.14 -2.92
CA ILE A 204 28.22 15.40 -3.05
C ILE A 204 29.13 16.37 -3.81
N GLU A 205 28.66 16.84 -4.96
CA GLU A 205 29.29 17.92 -5.73
C GLU A 205 28.53 19.21 -5.47
N ILE A 206 29.17 20.18 -4.82
CA ILE A 206 28.52 21.43 -4.41
C ILE A 206 28.72 22.48 -5.50
N LEU A 207 27.63 23.00 -6.05
CA LEU A 207 27.64 23.93 -7.17
C LEU A 207 27.51 25.38 -6.71
N THR A 208 26.64 25.63 -5.73
CA THR A 208 26.41 26.97 -5.19
C THR A 208 26.24 26.94 -3.69
N ALA A 209 26.61 28.04 -3.05
CA ALA A 209 26.25 28.36 -1.68
C ALA A 209 25.13 29.41 -1.68
N GLU A 210 24.47 29.60 -0.56
CA GLU A 210 23.45 30.62 -0.42
C GLU A 210 24.05 32.04 -0.43
N ASN A 211 23.42 32.96 -1.17
CA ASN A 211 23.83 34.35 -1.28
C ASN A 211 23.22 35.16 -0.14
N GLY A 212 23.74 35.01 1.07
CA GLY A 212 23.44 35.96 2.14
C GLY A 212 23.95 37.37 1.80
N THR A 213 23.34 38.42 2.36
CA THR A 213 23.83 39.80 2.23
C THR A 213 24.99 40.05 3.21
N GLY A 214 26.21 40.30 2.72
CA GLY A 214 27.38 40.67 3.56
C GLY A 214 28.75 40.17 3.07
N ALA A 215 29.83 40.54 3.79
CA ALA A 215 31.22 40.54 3.31
C ALA A 215 32.03 39.22 3.42
N ILE A 216 31.47 38.15 4.00
CA ILE A 216 32.13 36.83 4.06
C ILE A 216 31.41 35.89 3.09
N THR A 217 31.97 35.72 1.90
CA THR A 217 31.32 35.08 0.74
C THR A 217 32.13 33.91 0.17
N ASP A 218 33.14 33.42 0.91
CA ASP A 218 34.15 32.50 0.38
C ASP A 218 34.26 31.21 1.21
N ARG A 219 33.12 30.70 1.69
CA ARG A 219 33.05 29.43 2.44
C ARG A 219 31.80 28.65 2.07
N VAL A 220 31.84 27.35 2.25
CA VAL A 220 30.68 26.46 2.06
C VAL A 220 30.78 25.30 3.05
N GLY A 221 29.65 24.80 3.52
CA GLY A 221 29.63 23.72 4.50
C GLY A 221 28.31 22.95 4.55
N LEU A 222 28.31 21.98 5.46
CA LEU A 222 27.18 21.15 5.84
C LEU A 222 27.32 20.80 7.32
N ALA A 223 26.20 20.68 8.02
CA ALA A 223 26.19 20.27 9.42
C ALA A 223 26.25 18.76 9.59
N GLN A 224 25.44 18.01 8.82
CA GLN A 224 25.37 16.55 8.93
C GLN A 224 24.85 15.92 7.63
N VAL A 225 25.23 14.66 7.40
CA VAL A 225 24.55 13.72 6.53
C VAL A 225 24.19 12.44 7.30
N GLU A 226 23.01 11.88 7.03
CA GLU A 226 22.62 10.54 7.51
C GLU A 226 22.07 9.72 6.34
N PHE A 227 22.15 8.39 6.45
CA PHE A 227 21.64 7.47 5.44
C PHE A 227 20.78 6.39 6.08
N THR A 228 19.71 5.98 5.42
CA THR A 228 19.01 4.74 5.76
C THR A 228 19.13 3.72 4.64
N GLN A 229 19.11 2.46 5.03
CA GLN A 229 18.83 1.33 4.16
C GLN A 229 17.48 0.77 4.57
N ALA A 230 16.71 0.29 3.61
CA ALA A 230 15.54 -0.48 3.96
C ALA A 230 15.98 -1.78 4.65
N VAL A 231 15.36 -2.11 5.78
CA VAL A 231 15.51 -3.45 6.34
C VAL A 231 14.62 -4.38 5.53
N ALA A 232 15.16 -5.54 5.14
CA ALA A 232 14.34 -6.57 4.52
C ALA A 232 13.23 -6.97 5.50
N ASP A 233 11.99 -6.86 5.05
CA ASP A 233 10.87 -7.40 5.80
C ASP A 233 10.90 -8.92 5.69
N ASN A 234 11.02 -9.60 6.82
CA ASN A 234 11.04 -11.06 6.92
C ASN A 234 9.96 -11.56 7.88
N ASP A 235 9.12 -10.67 8.40
CA ASP A 235 8.06 -11.03 9.31
C ASP A 235 6.86 -11.46 8.44
N PRO A 236 6.40 -12.71 8.53
CA PRO A 236 5.29 -13.14 7.69
C PRO A 236 3.95 -12.64 8.24
N PRO A 237 2.97 -12.37 7.36
CA PRO A 237 1.66 -11.95 7.80
C PRO A 237 0.98 -13.05 8.63
N THR A 238 0.16 -12.63 9.58
CA THR A 238 -0.67 -13.52 10.40
C THR A 238 -2.12 -13.05 10.37
N LEU A 239 -3.05 -13.98 10.58
CA LEU A 239 -4.48 -13.70 10.69
C LEU A 239 -5.05 -14.48 11.88
N PRO A 240 -5.37 -13.81 13.00
CA PRO A 240 -6.09 -14.45 14.09
C PRO A 240 -7.46 -14.95 13.61
N ALA A 241 -7.91 -16.13 14.05
CA ALA A 241 -9.21 -16.68 13.70
C ALA A 241 -10.38 -15.71 14.03
N ALA A 242 -10.28 -14.98 15.14
CA ALA A 242 -11.27 -13.98 15.55
C ALA A 242 -11.25 -12.68 14.70
N ALA A 243 -10.27 -12.52 13.82
CA ALA A 243 -10.19 -11.44 12.85
C ALA A 243 -10.84 -11.79 11.51
N ILE A 244 -11.49 -12.96 11.41
CA ILE A 244 -12.45 -13.32 10.38
C ILE A 244 -13.83 -13.03 10.98
N VAL A 245 -14.56 -12.06 10.40
CA VAL A 245 -15.88 -11.64 10.91
C VAL A 245 -16.87 -11.59 9.76
N ASP A 246 -18.02 -12.25 9.91
CA ASP A 246 -19.11 -12.19 8.93
C ASP A 246 -20.16 -11.10 9.24
N ASP A 247 -20.97 -10.77 8.24
CA ASP A 247 -22.07 -9.80 8.33
C ASP A 247 -23.35 -10.36 8.98
N LYS A 248 -23.36 -11.63 9.40
CA LYS A 248 -24.50 -12.30 10.04
C LYS A 248 -24.31 -12.46 11.55
N SER A 249 -23.10 -12.24 12.07
CA SER A 249 -22.74 -12.40 13.49
C SER A 249 -23.12 -13.78 14.02
N GLY A 250 -22.76 -14.82 13.27
CA GLY A 250 -23.06 -16.22 13.58
C GLY A 250 -24.53 -16.63 13.39
N GLY A 251 -25.39 -15.75 12.87
CA GLY A 251 -26.78 -16.07 12.54
C GLY A 251 -26.92 -17.05 11.37
N PRO A 252 -28.04 -17.79 11.26
CA PRO A 252 -28.27 -18.65 10.12
C PRO A 252 -28.41 -17.85 8.81
N VAL A 253 -28.16 -18.52 7.69
CA VAL A 253 -28.32 -17.99 6.34
C VAL A 253 -29.09 -19.00 5.48
N ASP A 254 -29.87 -18.52 4.51
CA ASP A 254 -30.54 -19.41 3.57
C ASP A 254 -29.62 -19.75 2.39
N VAL A 255 -29.85 -20.88 1.73
CA VAL A 255 -29.12 -21.26 0.51
C VAL A 255 -29.20 -20.14 -0.53
N ASN A 256 -28.13 -19.96 -1.31
CA ASN A 256 -27.97 -18.90 -2.32
C ASN A 256 -27.98 -17.46 -1.79
N THR A 257 -27.99 -17.27 -0.46
CA THR A 257 -27.86 -15.93 0.14
C THR A 257 -26.39 -15.61 0.42
N LYS A 258 -25.94 -14.48 -0.10
CA LYS A 258 -24.56 -13.99 0.08
C LYS A 258 -24.25 -13.62 1.54
N VAL A 259 -23.06 -14.02 1.98
CA VAL A 259 -22.41 -13.64 3.25
C VAL A 259 -21.15 -12.85 2.93
N THR A 260 -20.92 -11.75 3.63
CA THR A 260 -19.71 -10.93 3.46
C THR A 260 -18.82 -11.10 4.67
N TYR A 261 -17.59 -11.56 4.44
CA TYR A 261 -16.56 -11.71 5.46
C TYR A 261 -15.59 -10.54 5.40
N THR A 262 -15.20 -10.02 6.56
CA THR A 262 -14.10 -9.07 6.73
C THR A 262 -12.93 -9.77 7.40
N LEU A 263 -11.76 -9.71 6.78
CA LEU A 263 -10.51 -10.29 7.27
C LEU A 263 -9.55 -9.16 7.61
N THR A 264 -8.95 -9.19 8.80
CA THR A 264 -7.94 -8.21 9.25
C THR A 264 -6.62 -8.89 9.57
N PHE A 265 -5.64 -8.73 8.68
CA PHE A 265 -4.29 -9.29 8.83
C PHE A 265 -3.43 -8.45 9.79
N SER A 266 -2.29 -9.00 10.22
CA SER A 266 -1.33 -8.27 11.08
C SER A 266 -0.56 -7.16 10.37
N GLU A 267 -0.58 -7.16 9.04
CA GLU A 267 0.14 -6.25 8.15
C GLU A 267 -0.53 -6.20 6.78
N ASP A 268 0.01 -5.38 5.89
CA ASP A 268 -0.46 -5.26 4.52
C ASP A 268 -0.24 -6.55 3.72
N ILE A 269 -1.12 -6.83 2.76
CA ILE A 269 -1.06 -8.02 1.92
C ILE A 269 -0.88 -7.61 0.46
N ASN A 270 -0.06 -8.33 -0.28
CA ASN A 270 -0.04 -8.17 -1.72
C ASN A 270 -1.34 -8.71 -2.32
N ALA A 271 -2.29 -7.81 -2.61
CA ALA A 271 -3.60 -8.15 -3.16
C ALA A 271 -3.53 -9.01 -4.44
N ALA A 272 -2.43 -8.95 -5.21
CA ALA A 272 -2.26 -9.79 -6.39
C ALA A 272 -2.05 -11.29 -6.07
N THR A 273 -1.74 -11.62 -4.82
CA THR A 273 -1.60 -13.02 -4.36
C THR A 273 -2.91 -13.62 -3.88
N VAL A 274 -3.89 -12.79 -3.53
CA VAL A 274 -5.18 -13.23 -2.97
C VAL A 274 -6.15 -13.59 -4.10
N ASN A 275 -6.66 -14.82 -4.09
CA ASN A 275 -7.57 -15.31 -5.11
C ASN A 275 -8.64 -16.25 -4.52
N PRO A 276 -9.71 -16.57 -5.28
CA PRO A 276 -10.77 -17.46 -4.80
C PRO A 276 -10.30 -18.84 -4.29
N GLY A 277 -9.17 -19.35 -4.79
CA GLY A 277 -8.61 -20.64 -4.38
C GLY A 277 -7.96 -20.64 -2.99
N ASP A 278 -7.69 -19.46 -2.42
CA ASP A 278 -7.17 -19.32 -1.05
C ASP A 278 -8.26 -19.47 0.02
N PHE A 279 -9.51 -19.65 -0.39
CA PHE A 279 -10.66 -19.74 0.50
C PHE A 279 -11.43 -21.03 0.27
N SER A 280 -11.92 -21.60 1.36
CA SER A 280 -12.68 -22.85 1.39
C SER A 280 -13.75 -22.79 2.49
N ASN A 281 -14.68 -23.74 2.48
CA ASN A 281 -15.60 -23.95 3.58
C ASN A 281 -15.14 -25.14 4.42
N SER A 282 -14.97 -24.93 5.72
CA SER A 282 -14.74 -26.03 6.67
C SER A 282 -16.03 -26.67 7.18
N GLY A 283 -17.17 -26.04 6.89
CA GLY A 283 -18.50 -26.61 7.07
C GLY A 283 -18.88 -27.62 5.97
N THR A 284 -20.17 -27.95 5.90
CA THR A 284 -20.69 -28.98 4.98
C THR A 284 -21.36 -28.45 3.72
N SER A 285 -21.68 -27.15 3.67
CA SER A 285 -22.28 -26.54 2.48
C SER A 285 -21.25 -26.39 1.35
N ALA A 286 -21.64 -26.65 0.11
CA ALA A 286 -20.85 -26.22 -1.04
C ALA A 286 -20.93 -24.70 -1.18
N ILE A 287 -19.81 -24.05 -1.52
CA ILE A 287 -19.75 -22.58 -1.61
C ILE A 287 -19.23 -22.10 -2.96
N THR A 288 -19.59 -20.87 -3.32
CA THR A 288 -18.93 -20.08 -4.36
C THR A 288 -18.32 -18.83 -3.75
N ILE A 289 -17.08 -18.51 -4.12
CA ILE A 289 -16.41 -17.27 -3.73
C ILE A 289 -16.71 -16.21 -4.80
N GLY A 290 -17.21 -15.06 -4.38
CA GLY A 290 -17.54 -13.91 -5.21
C GLY A 290 -16.40 -12.89 -5.23
N ALA A 291 -16.76 -11.61 -5.07
CA ALA A 291 -15.78 -10.53 -5.04
C ALA A 291 -14.82 -10.64 -3.84
N ILE A 292 -13.55 -10.35 -4.08
CA ILE A 292 -12.50 -10.16 -3.07
C ILE A 292 -12.00 -8.73 -3.24
N THR A 293 -12.13 -7.91 -2.20
CA THR A 293 -11.76 -6.49 -2.26
C THR A 293 -10.90 -6.12 -1.07
N GLU A 294 -9.73 -5.54 -1.33
CA GLU A 294 -8.95 -4.89 -0.29
C GLU A 294 -9.54 -3.49 -0.03
N THR A 295 -10.00 -3.26 1.19
CA THR A 295 -10.67 -2.01 1.58
C THR A 295 -9.71 -1.00 2.21
N SER A 296 -8.62 -1.50 2.79
CA SER A 296 -7.45 -0.77 3.26
C SER A 296 -6.28 -1.75 3.38
N PRO A 297 -5.01 -1.28 3.45
CA PRO A 297 -3.87 -2.17 3.64
C PRO A 297 -4.11 -3.22 4.74
N GLY A 298 -4.04 -4.50 4.36
CA GLY A 298 -4.23 -5.64 5.27
C GLY A 298 -5.68 -5.92 5.70
N VAL A 299 -6.69 -5.29 5.08
CA VAL A 299 -8.12 -5.52 5.39
C VAL A 299 -8.91 -5.87 4.12
N PHE A 300 -9.41 -7.09 4.07
CA PHE A 300 -10.13 -7.63 2.90
C PHE A 300 -11.59 -7.90 3.21
N THR A 301 -12.46 -7.62 2.24
CA THR A 301 -13.83 -8.14 2.21
C THR A 301 -13.95 -9.26 1.17
N ILE A 302 -14.65 -10.33 1.54
CA ILE A 302 -14.84 -11.53 0.72
C ILE A 302 -16.32 -11.87 0.68
N GLU A 303 -16.86 -12.01 -0.51
CA GLU A 303 -18.22 -12.49 -0.72
C GLU A 303 -18.25 -14.02 -0.83
N VAL A 304 -19.09 -14.67 -0.04
CA VAL A 304 -19.24 -16.13 -0.02
C VAL A 304 -20.72 -16.47 -0.12
N THR A 305 -21.09 -17.31 -1.08
CA THR A 305 -22.48 -17.77 -1.25
C THR A 305 -22.53 -19.29 -1.06
N PRO A 306 -23.24 -19.81 -0.05
CA PRO A 306 -23.51 -21.23 0.08
C PRO A 306 -24.55 -21.68 -0.95
N THR A 307 -24.36 -22.84 -1.56
CA THR A 307 -25.18 -23.37 -2.68
C THR A 307 -25.91 -24.66 -2.33
N THR A 308 -25.64 -25.24 -1.17
CA THR A 308 -26.38 -26.38 -0.61
C THR A 308 -26.70 -26.15 0.85
N ILE A 309 -27.71 -26.84 1.37
CA ILE A 309 -27.96 -26.90 2.82
C ILE A 309 -26.74 -27.47 3.58
N GLY A 310 -26.61 -27.12 4.86
CA GLY A 310 -25.52 -27.61 5.70
C GLY A 310 -24.99 -26.54 6.66
N THR A 311 -23.67 -26.39 6.73
CA THR A 311 -23.00 -25.34 7.51
C THR A 311 -22.00 -24.56 6.69
N LEU A 312 -21.84 -23.28 7.02
CA LEU A 312 -20.85 -22.38 6.47
C LEU A 312 -19.90 -21.92 7.59
N ARG A 313 -18.60 -22.09 7.36
CA ARG A 313 -17.50 -21.66 8.21
C ARG A 313 -16.28 -21.41 7.34
N LEU A 314 -16.04 -20.14 7.01
CA LEU A 314 -14.96 -19.73 6.11
C LEU A 314 -13.62 -20.22 6.64
N GLN A 315 -12.78 -20.72 5.74
CA GLN A 315 -11.45 -21.24 6.05
C GLN A 315 -10.43 -20.78 5.01
N ILE A 316 -9.28 -20.34 5.48
CA ILE A 316 -8.05 -20.27 4.71
C ILE A 316 -7.29 -21.60 4.93
N PRO A 317 -7.24 -22.51 3.93
CA PRO A 317 -6.57 -23.79 4.06
C PRO A 317 -5.04 -23.60 4.13
N THR A 318 -4.33 -24.64 4.59
CA THR A 318 -2.85 -24.65 4.62
C THR A 318 -2.19 -24.56 3.24
N THR A 319 -2.98 -24.69 2.17
CA THR A 319 -2.54 -24.60 0.77
C THR A 319 -2.71 -23.20 0.18
N ALA A 320 -3.29 -22.25 0.93
CA ALA A 320 -3.40 -20.87 0.49
C ALA A 320 -2.02 -20.25 0.27
N SER A 321 -1.90 -19.43 -0.76
CA SER A 321 -0.65 -18.79 -1.19
C SER A 321 -0.77 -17.27 -1.13
N ILE A 322 -1.16 -16.76 0.04
CA ILE A 322 -1.28 -15.34 0.33
C ILE A 322 0.06 -14.83 0.86
N ALA A 323 0.55 -13.70 0.34
CA ALA A 323 1.80 -13.10 0.79
C ALA A 323 1.70 -11.59 0.96
N ASP A 324 2.59 -11.03 1.78
CA ASP A 324 2.80 -9.58 1.90
C ASP A 324 3.49 -9.01 0.63
N PRO A 325 3.66 -7.67 0.53
CA PRO A 325 4.42 -7.05 -0.55
C PRO A 325 5.91 -7.43 -0.61
N ALA A 326 6.49 -7.90 0.50
CA ALA A 326 7.88 -8.36 0.56
C ALA A 326 8.06 -9.83 0.11
N GLY A 327 6.97 -10.57 -0.08
CA GLY A 327 6.93 -11.97 -0.49
C GLY A 327 6.89 -12.98 0.66
N ASN A 328 6.75 -12.53 1.92
CA ASN A 328 6.57 -13.41 3.07
C ASN A 328 5.17 -14.05 3.04
N GLN A 329 5.11 -15.38 3.17
CA GLN A 329 3.86 -16.14 3.08
C GLN A 329 3.06 -16.08 4.39
N LEU A 330 1.74 -15.92 4.29
CA LEU A 330 0.81 -16.00 5.40
C LEU A 330 1.03 -17.28 6.22
N VAL A 331 1.09 -17.13 7.54
CA VAL A 331 1.14 -18.26 8.47
C VAL A 331 -0.24 -18.92 8.55
N SER A 332 -0.52 -19.85 7.63
CA SER A 332 -1.80 -20.57 7.49
C SER A 332 -1.78 -22.02 7.98
N SER A 333 -0.76 -22.40 8.77
CA SER A 333 -0.63 -23.72 9.38
C SER A 333 -0.68 -23.64 10.91
N PRO A 334 -1.72 -24.19 11.58
CA PRO A 334 -2.86 -24.91 11.00
C PRO A 334 -3.79 -23.99 10.20
N ALA A 335 -4.67 -24.58 9.38
CA ALA A 335 -5.66 -23.83 8.61
C ALA A 335 -6.43 -22.86 9.50
N ILE A 336 -6.58 -21.61 9.03
CA ILE A 336 -7.24 -20.56 9.78
C ILE A 336 -8.72 -20.64 9.46
N GLN A 337 -9.53 -20.87 10.48
CA GLN A 337 -10.98 -21.00 10.36
C GLN A 337 -11.63 -19.85 11.10
N ASP A 338 -12.72 -19.34 10.54
CA ASP A 338 -13.66 -18.51 11.26
C ASP A 338 -14.03 -19.17 12.61
N VAL A 339 -14.19 -18.36 13.66
CA VAL A 339 -14.60 -18.85 14.98
C VAL A 339 -16.08 -19.20 15.01
N GLU A 340 -16.88 -18.62 14.11
CA GLU A 340 -18.32 -18.84 14.02
C GLU A 340 -18.67 -19.92 13.00
N THR A 341 -19.85 -20.53 13.13
CA THR A 341 -20.38 -21.51 12.17
C THR A 341 -21.84 -21.21 11.94
N LEU A 342 -22.18 -20.87 10.70
CA LEU A 342 -23.51 -20.49 10.29
C LEU A 342 -24.25 -21.74 9.80
N ALA A 343 -25.49 -21.91 10.22
CA ALA A 343 -26.37 -22.91 9.60
C ALA A 343 -26.84 -22.39 8.24
N VAL A 344 -26.77 -23.26 7.22
CA VAL A 344 -27.33 -22.99 5.89
C VAL A 344 -28.65 -23.74 5.75
N ASN A 345 -29.74 -22.97 5.77
CA ASN A 345 -31.10 -23.48 5.73
C ASN A 345 -31.63 -23.55 4.29
N PRO A 346 -32.69 -24.35 4.03
CA PRO A 346 -33.43 -24.23 2.79
C PRO A 346 -34.03 -22.83 2.68
N ASP A 347 -34.21 -22.38 1.44
CA ASP A 347 -35.04 -21.21 1.17
C ASP A 347 -36.45 -21.43 1.75
N SER A 348 -36.92 -20.44 2.49
CA SER A 348 -38.22 -20.46 3.17
C SER A 348 -39.13 -19.32 2.74
N THR A 349 -38.68 -18.46 1.84
CA THR A 349 -39.56 -17.51 1.17
C THR A 349 -40.42 -18.24 0.15
N ALA A 350 -41.72 -17.97 0.17
CA ALA A 350 -42.66 -18.58 -0.77
C ALA A 350 -42.81 -17.65 -1.98
N PRO A 351 -42.84 -18.20 -3.21
CA PRO A 351 -43.08 -17.40 -4.40
C PRO A 351 -44.48 -16.78 -4.38
N THR A 352 -44.57 -15.59 -4.93
CA THR A 352 -45.78 -14.79 -5.07
C THR A 352 -46.01 -14.47 -6.54
N LEU A 353 -47.24 -14.68 -6.99
CA LEU A 353 -47.65 -14.36 -8.34
C LEU A 353 -47.64 -12.83 -8.53
N THR A 354 -46.88 -12.37 -9.52
CA THR A 354 -46.78 -10.95 -9.89
C THR A 354 -47.72 -10.59 -11.03
N SER A 355 -47.82 -11.43 -12.07
CA SER A 355 -48.71 -11.17 -13.21
C SER A 355 -49.10 -12.44 -13.97
N ILE A 356 -50.25 -12.34 -14.64
CA ILE A 356 -50.68 -13.23 -15.71
C ILE A 356 -51.08 -12.35 -16.88
N ALA A 357 -50.49 -12.56 -18.05
CA ALA A 357 -50.81 -11.84 -19.29
C ALA A 357 -50.98 -12.81 -20.45
N ASP A 358 -52.01 -12.61 -21.28
CA ASP A 358 -52.18 -13.33 -22.54
C ASP A 358 -51.52 -12.62 -23.72
N ASP A 359 -51.27 -13.36 -24.79
CA ASP A 359 -50.76 -12.87 -26.07
C ASP A 359 -51.84 -12.26 -26.99
N GLN A 360 -53.09 -12.18 -26.53
CA GLN A 360 -54.24 -11.70 -27.31
C GLN A 360 -54.67 -10.28 -26.93
N GLY A 361 -54.11 -9.71 -25.86
CA GLY A 361 -54.47 -8.39 -25.36
C GLY A 361 -55.93 -8.27 -24.92
N GLY A 362 -56.54 -9.36 -24.46
CA GLY A 362 -57.97 -9.41 -24.11
C GLY A 362 -58.94 -9.38 -25.30
N GLY A 363 -58.47 -9.64 -26.52
CA GLY A 363 -59.30 -9.78 -27.71
C GLY A 363 -60.14 -11.08 -27.73
N THR A 364 -61.00 -11.20 -28.75
CA THR A 364 -61.75 -12.44 -29.01
C THR A 364 -60.82 -13.52 -29.57
N VAL A 365 -60.99 -14.77 -29.12
CA VAL A 365 -60.23 -15.93 -29.60
C VAL A 365 -61.20 -16.97 -30.17
N GLU A 366 -60.82 -17.63 -31.26
CA GLU A 366 -61.60 -18.72 -31.85
C GLU A 366 -61.39 -20.02 -31.05
N ALA A 367 -62.47 -20.77 -30.78
CA ALA A 367 -62.39 -22.07 -30.13
C ALA A 367 -61.47 -23.01 -30.93
N GLY A 368 -60.56 -23.70 -30.24
CA GLY A 368 -59.52 -24.54 -30.83
C GLY A 368 -58.19 -23.81 -31.12
N SER A 369 -58.13 -22.48 -30.99
CA SER A 369 -56.88 -21.73 -31.13
C SER A 369 -56.09 -21.69 -29.82
N ILE A 370 -54.76 -21.78 -29.90
CA ILE A 370 -53.88 -21.69 -28.73
C ILE A 370 -53.77 -20.23 -28.30
N VAL A 371 -53.91 -20.00 -26.99
CA VAL A 371 -53.56 -18.75 -26.30
C VAL A 371 -52.34 -19.01 -25.43
N ILE A 372 -51.34 -18.15 -25.50
CA ILE A 372 -50.13 -18.25 -24.69
C ILE A 372 -50.23 -17.27 -23.54
N TYR A 373 -50.21 -17.80 -22.32
CA TYR A 373 -50.14 -16.98 -21.11
C TYR A 373 -48.71 -16.90 -20.60
N THR A 374 -48.25 -15.69 -20.28
CA THR A 374 -47.02 -15.45 -19.51
C THR A 374 -47.40 -15.26 -18.06
N VAL A 375 -46.87 -16.11 -17.19
CA VAL A 375 -47.08 -16.12 -15.73
C VAL A 375 -45.75 -15.75 -15.07
N THR A 376 -45.74 -14.68 -14.28
CA THR A 376 -44.52 -14.17 -13.64
C THR A 376 -44.66 -14.18 -12.13
N PHE A 377 -43.65 -14.72 -11.44
CA PHE A 377 -43.51 -14.72 -10.00
C PHE A 377 -42.41 -13.74 -9.56
N ASN A 378 -42.35 -13.39 -8.27
CA ASN A 378 -41.32 -12.51 -7.71
C ASN A 378 -39.96 -13.19 -7.52
N GLU A 379 -39.91 -14.50 -7.64
CA GLU A 379 -38.74 -15.34 -7.46
C GLU A 379 -38.85 -16.59 -8.33
N ASP A 380 -37.74 -17.31 -8.43
CA ASP A 380 -37.66 -18.55 -9.18
C ASP A 380 -38.52 -19.66 -8.56
N ILE A 381 -38.98 -20.61 -9.39
CA ILE A 381 -39.75 -21.76 -8.92
C ILE A 381 -39.13 -23.02 -9.51
N ASP A 382 -39.07 -24.10 -8.74
CA ASP A 382 -38.75 -25.41 -9.30
C ASP A 382 -39.77 -25.79 -10.38
N ALA A 383 -39.37 -25.64 -11.65
CA ALA A 383 -40.21 -25.93 -12.80
C ALA A 383 -40.74 -27.37 -12.82
N GLY A 384 -40.09 -28.32 -12.15
CA GLY A 384 -40.55 -29.70 -12.01
C GLY A 384 -41.81 -29.84 -11.15
N THR A 385 -42.13 -28.81 -10.35
CA THR A 385 -43.34 -28.76 -9.51
C THR A 385 -44.54 -28.15 -10.23
N VAL A 386 -44.31 -27.39 -11.30
CA VAL A 386 -45.35 -26.66 -12.04
C VAL A 386 -45.94 -27.53 -13.16
N ASN A 387 -47.24 -27.75 -13.12
CA ASN A 387 -47.97 -28.58 -14.07
C ASN A 387 -49.40 -28.08 -14.30
N SER A 388 -50.16 -28.73 -15.18
CA SER A 388 -51.50 -28.28 -15.59
C SER A 388 -52.53 -28.27 -14.45
N ALA A 389 -52.30 -29.00 -13.35
CA ALA A 389 -53.21 -28.98 -12.20
C ALA A 389 -53.12 -27.67 -11.39
N ASP A 390 -52.03 -26.92 -11.53
CA ASP A 390 -51.81 -25.64 -10.84
C ASP A 390 -52.57 -24.48 -11.50
N PHE A 391 -53.24 -24.75 -12.63
CA PHE A 391 -53.94 -23.76 -13.41
C PHE A 391 -55.39 -24.18 -13.66
N SER A 392 -56.27 -23.19 -13.82
CA SER A 392 -57.65 -23.40 -14.28
C SER A 392 -58.17 -22.22 -15.08
N ASN A 393 -59.33 -22.39 -15.71
CA ASN A 393 -60.08 -21.29 -16.32
C ASN A 393 -61.10 -20.75 -15.31
N ALA A 394 -60.98 -19.46 -14.96
CA ALA A 394 -62.00 -18.75 -14.18
C ALA A 394 -63.18 -18.27 -15.06
N GLY A 395 -63.05 -18.39 -16.37
CA GLY A 395 -64.11 -18.13 -17.34
C GLY A 395 -65.07 -19.32 -17.51
N THR A 396 -65.87 -19.29 -18.57
CA THR A 396 -66.92 -20.29 -18.80
C THR A 396 -66.59 -21.36 -19.85
N SER A 397 -65.55 -21.15 -20.66
CA SER A 397 -65.16 -22.13 -21.68
C SER A 397 -64.44 -23.33 -21.06
N ALA A 398 -64.72 -24.53 -21.56
CA ALA A 398 -63.87 -25.68 -21.32
C ALA A 398 -62.49 -25.47 -21.98
N ILE A 399 -61.43 -25.90 -21.31
CA ILE A 399 -60.05 -25.69 -21.76
C ILE A 399 -59.24 -26.98 -21.79
N THR A 400 -58.23 -26.99 -22.64
CA THR A 400 -57.14 -27.97 -22.61
C THR A 400 -55.81 -27.25 -22.44
N PHE A 401 -54.94 -27.79 -21.61
CA PHE A 401 -53.59 -27.27 -21.41
C PHE A 401 -52.61 -27.92 -22.38
N GLY A 402 -51.79 -27.11 -23.01
CA GLY A 402 -50.60 -27.54 -23.73
C GLY A 402 -49.37 -27.55 -22.81
N PRO A 403 -48.15 -27.47 -23.39
CA PRO A 403 -46.91 -27.35 -22.63
C PRO A 403 -46.92 -26.16 -21.67
N ILE A 404 -46.32 -26.40 -20.50
CA ILE A 404 -45.90 -25.37 -19.55
C ILE A 404 -44.38 -25.35 -19.59
N THR A 405 -43.79 -24.17 -19.76
CA THR A 405 -42.33 -24.05 -19.92
C THR A 405 -41.84 -22.83 -19.17
N GLU A 406 -40.85 -23.02 -18.31
CA GLU A 406 -40.12 -21.91 -17.73
C GLU A 406 -39.16 -21.31 -18.77
N THR A 407 -39.37 -20.05 -19.08
CA THR A 407 -38.57 -19.32 -20.09
C THR A 407 -37.40 -18.54 -19.48
N SER A 408 -37.49 -18.23 -18.20
CA SER A 408 -36.44 -17.64 -17.35
C SER A 408 -36.85 -17.84 -15.89
N PRO A 409 -35.93 -17.74 -14.91
CA PRO A 409 -36.25 -17.92 -13.50
C PRO A 409 -37.52 -17.15 -13.07
N GLY A 410 -38.54 -17.88 -12.61
CA GLY A 410 -39.81 -17.33 -12.16
C GLY A 410 -40.79 -16.87 -13.26
N VAL A 411 -40.53 -17.19 -14.54
CA VAL A 411 -41.38 -16.82 -15.68
C VAL A 411 -41.76 -18.03 -16.52
N PHE A 412 -43.05 -18.36 -16.52
CA PHE A 412 -43.61 -19.52 -17.21
C PHE A 412 -44.49 -19.09 -18.39
N THR A 413 -44.38 -19.79 -19.51
CA THR A 413 -45.38 -19.79 -20.58
C THR A 413 -46.33 -20.96 -20.39
N VAL A 414 -47.64 -20.70 -20.40
CA VAL A 414 -48.71 -21.70 -20.29
C VAL A 414 -49.58 -21.64 -21.54
N GLN A 415 -49.60 -22.73 -22.33
CA GLN A 415 -50.49 -22.82 -23.50
C GLN A 415 -51.88 -23.30 -23.09
N VAL A 416 -52.91 -22.57 -23.52
CA VAL A 416 -54.31 -22.88 -23.20
C VAL A 416 -55.13 -22.84 -24.48
N THR A 417 -55.94 -23.87 -24.72
CA THR A 417 -56.85 -23.95 -25.88
C THR A 417 -58.30 -24.06 -25.39
N PRO A 418 -59.17 -23.06 -25.62
CA PRO A 418 -60.60 -23.17 -25.36
C PRO A 418 -61.24 -24.15 -26.34
N THR A 419 -62.12 -25.03 -25.87
CA THR A 419 -62.72 -26.11 -26.69
C THR A 419 -64.16 -25.86 -27.09
N ASP A 420 -64.79 -24.82 -26.54
CA ASP A 420 -66.17 -24.42 -26.77
C ASP A 420 -66.35 -22.90 -26.64
N GLU A 421 -67.58 -22.41 -26.78
CA GLU A 421 -67.90 -21.00 -26.59
C GLU A 421 -67.84 -20.60 -25.11
N GLY A 422 -67.31 -19.42 -24.81
CA GLY A 422 -67.29 -18.88 -23.46
C GLY A 422 -66.20 -17.83 -23.24
N THR A 423 -65.91 -17.55 -21.97
CA THR A 423 -64.80 -16.67 -21.59
C THR A 423 -63.56 -17.48 -21.19
N LEU A 424 -62.39 -16.90 -21.45
CA LEU A 424 -61.10 -17.42 -21.06
C LEU A 424 -60.44 -16.45 -20.08
N ARG A 425 -60.06 -16.96 -18.91
CA ARG A 425 -59.37 -16.23 -17.84
C ARG A 425 -58.52 -17.21 -17.06
N LEU A 426 -57.25 -17.36 -17.44
CA LEU A 426 -56.31 -18.20 -16.69
C LEU A 426 -56.21 -17.71 -15.24
N GLN A 427 -56.24 -18.65 -14.31
CA GLN A 427 -56.01 -18.40 -12.89
C GLN A 427 -55.16 -19.51 -12.28
N ILE A 428 -54.49 -19.18 -11.18
CA ILE A 428 -53.92 -20.14 -10.24
C ILE A 428 -54.96 -20.31 -9.12
N PRO A 429 -55.56 -21.51 -8.94
CA PRO A 429 -56.51 -21.76 -7.86
C PRO A 429 -55.89 -21.51 -6.48
N ALA A 430 -56.72 -21.11 -5.52
CA ALA A 430 -56.30 -20.89 -4.13
C ALA A 430 -56.04 -22.20 -3.36
#